data_AF-A0A8X8ZAP6-F1
#
_entry.id   AF-A0A8X8ZAP6-F1
#
_cell.length_a   1.000
_cell.length_b   1.000
_cell.length_c   1.000
_cell.angle_alpha   90.00
_cell.angle_beta   90.00
_cell.angle_gamma   90.00
#
_symmetry.space_group_name_H-M   'P 1'
#
loop_
_entity.id
_entity.type
_entity.pdbx_description
1 polymer ?
#
loop_
_entity_poly.entity_id
_entity_poly.type
_entity_poly.pdbx_seq_one_letter_code
_entity_poly.pdbx_strand_id
1 'polypeptide(L)'
;MALRRMLGFSDGELMRSDAKPCSRLMRHTAGICSVGGALGFWTLCRLYYGPRITVPRTLRWAACGAVSMSASTALLVRLLSPECEPQNIAAYDQKR
;
A
#
# COMPACT_ATOMS: atom_id res chain seq x y z
N MET A 1 -2.17 10.93 -11.96
CA MET A 1 -1.86 10.99 -13.40
C MET A 1 -1.08 12.26 -13.74
N ALA A 2 -1.58 13.49 -13.49
CA ALA A 2 -0.85 14.74 -13.84
C ALA A 2 0.51 14.94 -13.13
N LEU A 3 0.66 14.51 -11.87
CA LEU A 3 1.92 14.66 -11.12
C LEU A 3 3.07 13.78 -11.67
N ARG A 4 2.76 12.72 -12.43
CA ARG A 4 3.75 11.77 -12.96
C ARG A 4 4.54 12.37 -14.13
N ARG A 5 3.86 13.07 -15.05
CA ARG A 5 4.50 13.80 -16.16
C ARG A 5 5.42 14.92 -15.68
N MET A 6 5.06 15.60 -14.59
CA MET A 6 5.89 16.66 -14.00
C MET A 6 7.24 16.16 -13.46
N LEU A 7 7.30 14.88 -13.06
CA LEU A 7 8.52 14.24 -12.55
C LEU A 7 9.24 13.39 -13.62
N GLY A 8 8.81 13.47 -14.90
CA GLY A 8 9.43 12.73 -16.01
C GLY A 8 9.12 11.24 -16.05
N PHE A 9 8.11 10.76 -15.30
CA PHE A 9 7.74 9.34 -15.27
C PHE A 9 6.73 8.97 -16.37
N SER A 10 6.90 7.77 -16.93
CA SER A 10 6.04 7.18 -17.97
C SER A 10 4.57 7.06 -17.52
N ASP A 11 3.62 7.20 -18.46
CA ASP A 11 2.17 7.16 -18.20
C ASP A 11 1.64 5.75 -17.85
N GLY A 12 2.45 4.70 -17.95
CA GLY A 12 2.09 3.35 -17.51
C GLY A 12 1.00 2.66 -18.36
N GLU A 13 0.82 3.07 -19.61
CA GLU A 13 -0.20 2.56 -20.54
C GLU A 13 0.12 1.17 -21.12
N LEU A 14 1.22 0.50 -20.71
CA LEU A 14 1.56 -0.85 -21.17
C LEU A 14 1.58 -1.86 -20.02
N MET A 15 0.39 -2.19 -19.52
CA MET A 15 0.20 -3.38 -18.67
C MET A 15 0.33 -4.64 -19.55
N ARG A 16 1.54 -5.15 -19.71
CA ARG A 16 1.83 -6.40 -20.43
C ARG A 16 1.32 -7.60 -19.63
N SER A 17 0.71 -8.58 -20.29
CA SER A 17 0.20 -9.83 -19.68
C SER A 17 1.28 -10.64 -18.92
N ASP A 18 2.55 -10.44 -19.27
CA ASP A 18 3.69 -11.21 -18.77
C ASP A 18 4.39 -10.56 -17.57
N ALA A 19 3.91 -9.41 -17.10
CA ALA A 19 4.44 -8.77 -15.91
C ALA A 19 4.12 -9.61 -14.65
N LYS A 20 5.08 -10.46 -14.23
CA LYS A 20 5.03 -11.18 -12.94
C LYS A 20 5.16 -10.18 -11.78
N PRO A 21 4.39 -10.33 -10.70
CA PRO A 21 3.43 -9.28 -10.45
C PRO A 21 3.76 -8.50 -9.18
N CYS A 22 3.74 -7.18 -9.31
CA CYS A 22 3.44 -6.31 -8.18
C CYS A 22 2.18 -6.79 -7.41
N SER A 23 1.29 -7.60 -8.00
CA SER A 23 0.10 -8.16 -7.34
C SER A 23 0.35 -9.15 -6.20
N ARG A 24 1.41 -9.98 -6.21
CA ARG A 24 1.66 -10.93 -5.11
C ARG A 24 2.28 -10.23 -3.92
N LEU A 25 3.31 -9.41 -4.17
CA LEU A 25 3.90 -8.56 -3.15
C LEU A 25 2.86 -7.55 -2.62
N MET A 26 2.09 -6.88 -3.48
CA MET A 26 0.98 -6.00 -3.05
C MET A 26 -0.10 -6.75 -2.28
N ARG A 27 -0.44 -8.00 -2.61
CA ARG A 27 -1.39 -8.79 -1.80
C ARG A 27 -0.84 -9.03 -0.40
N HIS A 28 0.44 -9.38 -0.27
CA HIS A 28 1.08 -9.54 1.03
C HIS A 28 1.16 -8.20 1.78
N THR A 29 1.59 -7.12 1.12
CA THR A 29 1.65 -5.78 1.73
C THR A 29 0.27 -5.28 2.15
N ALA A 30 -0.76 -5.46 1.33
CA ALA A 30 -2.14 -5.10 1.68
C ALA A 30 -2.63 -5.89 2.89
N GLY A 31 -2.33 -7.19 2.96
CA GLY A 31 -2.63 -8.02 4.14
C GLY A 31 -1.91 -7.54 5.40
N ILE A 32 -0.59 -7.29 5.30
CA ILE A 32 0.23 -6.82 6.43
C ILE A 32 -0.24 -5.45 6.91
N CYS A 33 -0.48 -4.50 6.00
CA CYS A 33 -0.85 -3.14 6.37
C CYS A 33 -2.27 -3.03 6.93
N SER A 34 -3.21 -3.82 6.43
CA SER A 34 -4.58 -3.87 6.97
C SER A 34 -4.61 -4.50 8.36
N VAL A 35 -4.08 -5.72 8.50
CA VAL A 35 -4.06 -6.45 9.79
C VAL A 35 -3.14 -5.75 10.80
N GLY A 36 -1.97 -5.30 10.37
CA GLY A 36 -1.03 -4.55 11.19
C GLY A 36 -1.59 -3.20 11.63
N GLY A 37 -2.30 -2.50 10.74
CA GLY A 37 -3.01 -1.26 11.10
C GLY A 37 -4.11 -1.50 12.14
N ALA A 38 -4.89 -2.58 11.99
CA ALA A 38 -5.91 -2.96 12.96
C ALA A 38 -5.31 -3.24 14.35
N LEU A 39 -4.28 -4.10 14.41
CA LEU A 39 -3.64 -4.50 15.66
C LEU A 39 -2.90 -3.33 16.32
N GLY A 40 -2.22 -2.49 15.53
CA GLY A 40 -1.53 -1.31 16.02
C GLY A 40 -2.49 -0.32 16.68
N PHE A 41 -3.56 0.07 15.98
CA PHE A 41 -4.55 1.00 16.52
C PHE A 41 -5.35 0.41 17.67
N TRP A 42 -5.64 -0.89 17.66
CA TRP A 42 -6.26 -1.58 18.79
C TRP A 42 -5.41 -1.49 20.05
N THR A 43 -4.10 -1.72 19.93
CA THR A 43 -3.14 -1.63 21.03
C THR A 43 -2.99 -0.19 21.52
N LEU A 44 -2.80 0.77 20.61
CA LEU A 44 -2.71 2.20 20.94
C LEU A 44 -3.99 2.70 21.64
N CYS A 45 -5.16 2.26 21.19
CA CYS A 45 -6.43 2.59 21.80
C CYS A 45 -6.51 2.09 23.25
N ARG A 46 -6.03 0.88 23.54
CA ARG A 46 -5.95 0.36 24.91
C ARG A 46 -4.92 1.09 25.78
N LEU A 47 -3.80 1.51 25.21
CA LEU A 47 -2.82 2.33 25.93
C LEU A 47 -3.38 3.72 26.26
N TYR A 48 -4.10 4.33 25.32
CA TYR A 48 -4.65 5.68 25.49
C TYR A 48 -5.83 5.73 26.45
N TYR A 49 -6.81 4.83 26.32
CA TYR A 49 -8.02 4.83 27.17
C TYR A 49 -7.89 3.95 28.42
N GLY A 50 -6.85 3.11 28.50
CA GLY A 50 -6.65 2.18 29.60
C GLY A 50 -7.64 0.99 29.61
N PRO A 51 -7.70 0.23 30.72
CA PRO A 51 -8.45 -1.03 30.81
C PRO A 51 -9.97 -0.87 30.78
N ARG A 52 -10.50 0.35 30.87
CA ARG A 52 -11.96 0.62 30.94
C ARG A 52 -12.64 0.76 29.58
N ILE A 53 -11.92 0.54 28.49
CA ILE A 53 -12.47 0.73 27.16
C ILE A 53 -13.47 -0.38 26.79
N THR A 54 -14.61 0.02 26.21
CA THR A 54 -15.65 -0.91 25.76
C THR A 54 -15.27 -1.59 24.44
N VAL A 55 -15.66 -2.86 24.30
CA VAL A 55 -15.44 -3.67 23.08
C VAL A 55 -15.84 -2.92 21.78
N PRO A 56 -17.05 -2.34 21.65
CA PRO A 56 -17.42 -1.64 20.41
C PRO A 56 -16.52 -0.44 20.09
N ARG A 57 -15.99 0.26 21.11
CA ARG A 57 -15.04 1.35 20.90
C ARG A 57 -13.70 0.83 20.43
N THR A 58 -13.20 -0.26 21.01
CA THR A 58 -11.94 -0.89 20.55
C THR A 58 -12.02 -1.36 19.10
N LEU A 59 -13.16 -1.92 18.68
CA LEU A 59 -13.36 -2.37 17.31
C LEU A 59 -13.39 -1.21 16.32
N ARG A 60 -14.00 -0.08 16.68
CA ARG A 60 -13.96 1.15 15.84
C ARG A 60 -12.53 1.65 15.64
N TRP A 61 -11.70 1.65 16.68
CA TRP A 61 -10.30 2.05 16.58
C TRP A 61 -9.49 1.09 15.72
N ALA A 62 -9.67 -0.22 15.90
CA ALA A 62 -9.05 -1.23 15.05
C ALA A 62 -9.45 -1.06 13.56
N ALA A 63 -10.75 -0.84 13.28
CA ALA A 63 -11.23 -0.59 11.93
C ALA A 63 -10.64 0.69 11.33
N CYS A 64 -10.55 1.77 12.10
CA CYS A 64 -9.91 3.01 11.68
C CYS A 64 -8.43 2.80 11.34
N GLY A 65 -7.71 2.04 12.16
CA GLY A 65 -6.32 1.67 11.90
C GLY A 65 -6.15 0.86 10.63
N ALA A 66 -7.02 -0.13 10.41
CA ALA A 66 -7.01 -0.94 9.18
C ALA A 66 -7.20 -0.05 7.94
N VAL A 67 -8.23 0.81 7.95
CA VAL A 67 -8.57 1.67 6.81
C VAL A 67 -7.49 2.71 6.55
N SER A 68 -7.01 3.40 7.58
CA SER A 68 -6.00 4.46 7.43
C SER A 68 -4.67 3.91 6.93
N MET A 69 -4.18 2.80 7.50
CA MET A 69 -2.94 2.16 7.04
C MET A 69 -3.08 1.57 5.64
N SER A 70 -4.24 1.00 5.31
CA SER A 70 -4.51 0.50 3.96
C SER A 70 -4.56 1.64 2.93
N ALA A 71 -5.19 2.77 3.26
CA ALA A 71 -5.25 3.93 2.39
C ALA A 71 -3.87 4.56 2.17
N SER A 72 -3.10 4.76 3.25
CA SER A 72 -1.73 5.28 3.18
C SER A 72 -0.82 4.38 2.35
N THR A 73 -0.92 3.07 2.51
CA THR A 73 -0.10 2.12 1.74
C THR A 73 -0.53 2.05 0.28
N ALA A 74 -1.84 2.11 -0.01
CA ALA A 74 -2.32 2.24 -1.39
C ALA A 74 -1.81 3.53 -2.06
N LEU A 75 -1.81 4.66 -1.34
CA LEU A 75 -1.25 5.93 -1.82
C LEU A 75 0.25 5.82 -2.07
N LEU A 76 1.01 5.29 -1.11
CA LEU A 76 2.46 5.08 -1.25
C LEU A 76 2.79 4.17 -2.42
N VAL A 77 2.04 3.08 -2.61
CA VAL A 77 2.19 2.23 -3.79
C VAL A 77 1.92 3.05 -5.05
N ARG A 78 0.85 3.83 -5.14
CA ARG A 78 0.58 4.64 -6.34
C ARG A 78 1.64 5.72 -6.62
N LEU A 79 2.25 6.28 -5.58
CA LEU A 79 3.33 7.26 -5.66
C LEU A 79 4.68 6.62 -6.04
N LEU A 80 4.97 5.42 -5.52
CA LEU A 80 6.26 4.73 -5.66
C LEU A 80 6.26 3.61 -6.72
N SER A 81 5.10 3.21 -7.25
CA SER A 81 4.97 2.30 -8.40
C SER A 81 5.77 2.68 -9.65
N PRO A 82 6.07 3.97 -9.98
CA PRO A 82 6.99 4.25 -11.07
C PRO A 82 8.40 3.66 -10.88
N GLU A 83 8.80 3.20 -9.68
CA GLU A 83 10.06 2.49 -9.43
C GLU A 83 9.98 0.97 -9.72
N CYS A 84 8.77 0.41 -9.80
CA CYS A 84 8.58 -1.00 -10.16
C CYS A 84 8.50 -1.23 -11.69
N GLU A 85 8.32 -0.16 -12.47
CA GLU A 85 8.23 -0.18 -13.92
C GLU A 85 9.60 -0.21 -14.66
N PRO A 86 10.65 0.54 -14.25
CA PRO A 86 11.92 0.61 -15.01
C PRO A 86 12.74 -0.68 -14.93
N GLN A 87 12.60 -1.48 -13.86
CA GLN A 87 13.29 -2.77 -13.75
C GLN A 87 12.85 -3.78 -14.81
N ASN A 88 11.66 -3.61 -15.40
CA ASN A 88 11.15 -4.47 -16.47
C ASN A 88 11.46 -3.92 -17.88
N ILE A 89 11.91 -2.66 -18.00
CA ILE A 89 12.30 -2.08 -19.30
C ILE A 89 13.80 -2.29 -19.53
N ALA A 90 14.65 -2.09 -18.51
CA ALA A 90 16.11 -2.25 -18.63
C ALA A 90 16.56 -3.69 -18.93
N ALA A 91 15.80 -4.70 -18.50
CA ALA A 91 16.11 -6.11 -18.80
C ALA A 91 15.84 -6.50 -20.26
N TYR A 92 15.02 -5.71 -20.97
CA TYR A 92 14.61 -5.99 -22.36
C TYR A 92 15.08 -4.92 -23.35
N ASP A 93 15.74 -3.85 -22.90
CA ASP A 93 16.45 -2.88 -23.75
C ASP A 93 17.80 -3.44 -24.25
N GLN A 94 17.87 -4.75 -24.51
CA GLN A 94 18.90 -5.28 -25.40
C GLN A 94 18.41 -5.05 -26.83
N LYS A 95 19.01 -4.05 -27.49
CA LYS A 95 18.86 -3.81 -28.92
C LYS A 95 19.10 -5.12 -29.67
N ARG A 96 18.05 -5.64 -30.30
CA ARG A 96 18.18 -6.60 -31.39
C ARG A 96 18.44 -5.84 -32.69
#